data_AF-A0A0Q9YKI1-F1
#
_entry.id   AF-A0A0Q9YKI1-F1
#
_cell.length_a   1.000
_cell.length_b   1.000
_cell.length_c   1.000
_cell.angle_alpha   90.00
_cell.angle_beta   90.00
_cell.angle_gamma   90.00
#
_symmetry.space_group_name_H-M   'P 1'
#
loop_
_entity.id
_entity.type
_entity.pdbx_description
1 polymer ?
#
loop_
_entity_poly.entity_id
_entity_poly.type
_entity_poly.pdbx_seq_one_letter_code
_entity_poly.pdbx_strand_id
1 'polypeptide(L)'
;MGISNKSKSLEQIIRERLKEARIEAGFASAKIFSDKKELKVSTYALHESGMRGMALRVIEKYANLLNLERNWLLTGLGPKYKS
;
A
#
# COMPACT_ATOMS: atom_id res chain seq x y z
N MET A 1 -12.83 -32.21 1.87
CA MET A 1 -12.80 -30.76 1.52
C MET A 1 -12.05 -30.03 2.62
N GLY A 2 -10.73 -29.88 2.48
CA GLY A 2 -9.93 -29.13 3.44
C GLY A 2 -10.17 -27.64 3.23
N ILE A 3 -10.81 -26.98 4.20
CA ILE A 3 -10.91 -25.53 4.23
C ILE A 3 -9.47 -25.02 4.38
N SER A 4 -8.88 -24.58 3.27
CA SER A 4 -7.60 -23.88 3.27
C SER A 4 -7.79 -22.56 4.01
N ASN A 5 -7.56 -22.57 5.32
CA ASN A 5 -7.42 -21.36 6.11
C ASN A 5 -6.06 -20.73 5.76
N LYS A 6 -5.97 -20.09 4.59
CA LYS A 6 -4.77 -19.36 4.18
C LYS A 6 -4.73 -18.06 4.95
N SER A 7 -3.90 -18.01 5.99
CA SER A 7 -3.49 -16.74 6.59
C SER A 7 -2.89 -15.84 5.51
N LYS A 8 -3.26 -14.55 5.51
CA LYS A 8 -2.71 -13.59 4.55
C LYS A 8 -1.20 -13.46 4.76
N SER A 9 -0.44 -13.42 3.68
CA SER A 9 0.99 -13.11 3.76
C SER A 9 1.20 -11.66 4.21
N LEU A 10 2.36 -11.36 4.80
CA LEU A 10 2.71 -10.00 5.21
C LEU A 10 2.62 -9.02 4.02
N GLU A 11 3.10 -9.42 2.85
CA GLU A 11 3.02 -8.61 1.63
C GLU A 11 1.56 -8.31 1.23
N GLN A 12 0.66 -9.29 1.40
CA GLN A 12 -0.76 -9.10 1.14
C GLN A 12 -1.38 -8.09 2.12
N ILE A 13 -1.00 -8.12 3.39
CA ILE A 13 -1.50 -7.16 4.38
C ILE A 13 -1.01 -5.74 4.06
N ILE A 14 0.26 -5.59 3.69
CA ILE A 14 0.85 -4.28 3.36
C ILE A 14 0.18 -3.67 2.12
N ARG A 15 -0.04 -4.45 1.05
CA ARG A 15 -0.69 -3.94 -0.18
C ARG A 15 -2.14 -3.55 0.05
N GLU A 16 -2.86 -4.29 0.91
CA GLU A 16 -4.24 -3.96 1.28
C GLU A 16 -4.30 -2.65 2.06
N ARG A 17 -3.45 -2.47 3.08
CA ARG A 17 -3.33 -1.19 3.81
C ARG A 17 -2.96 -0.03 2.91
N LEU A 18 -2.05 -0.24 1.95
CA LEU A 18 -1.68 0.78 0.98
C LEU A 18 -2.88 1.20 0.12
N LYS A 19 -3.66 0.22 -0.36
CA LYS A 19 -4.87 0.46 -1.15
C LYS A 19 -5.93 1.21 -0.33
N GLU A 20 -6.15 0.81 0.92
CA GLU A 20 -7.08 1.48 1.83
C GLU A 20 -6.69 2.94 2.05
N ALA A 21 -5.42 3.19 2.39
CA ALA A 21 -4.92 4.54 2.59
C ALA A 21 -5.00 5.41 1.33
N ARG A 22 -4.78 4.83 0.14
CA ARG A 22 -4.99 5.53 -1.13
C ARG A 22 -6.45 5.98 -1.29
N ILE A 23 -7.40 5.09 -0.99
CA ILE A 23 -8.83 5.39 -1.11
C ILE A 23 -9.25 6.46 -0.09
N GLU A 24 -8.79 6.36 1.15
CA GLU A 24 -9.02 7.36 2.21
C GLU A 24 -8.43 8.73 1.87
N ALA A 25 -7.30 8.76 1.17
CA ALA A 25 -6.71 10.00 0.65
C ALA A 25 -7.49 10.60 -0.55
N GLY A 26 -8.64 10.01 -0.92
CA GLY A 26 -9.53 10.51 -1.96
C GLY A 26 -9.20 10.03 -3.38
N PHE A 27 -8.27 9.08 -3.53
CA PHE A 27 -7.89 8.56 -4.84
C PHE A 27 -8.66 7.29 -5.16
N ALA A 28 -9.67 7.39 -6.03
CA ALA A 28 -10.52 6.26 -6.42
C ALA A 28 -9.75 5.13 -7.13
N SER A 29 -8.67 5.45 -7.86
CA SER A 29 -7.87 4.46 -8.58
C SER A 29 -6.37 4.66 -8.45
N ALA A 30 -5.63 3.57 -8.67
CA ALA A 30 -4.17 3.56 -8.79
C ALA A 30 -3.67 4.54 -9.86
N LYS A 31 -4.42 4.69 -10.96
CA LYS A 31 -4.12 5.64 -12.04
C LYS A 31 -4.21 7.08 -11.53
N ILE A 32 -5.32 7.48 -10.91
CA ILE A 32 -5.51 8.85 -10.41
C ILE A 32 -4.43 9.18 -9.38
N PHE A 33 -4.13 8.27 -8.46
CA PHE A 33 -3.06 8.45 -7.48
C PHE A 33 -1.70 8.64 -8.16
N SER A 34 -1.37 7.77 -9.12
CA SER A 34 -0.08 7.82 -9.81
C SER A 34 0.07 9.08 -10.64
N ASP A 35 -0.98 9.49 -11.36
CA ASP A 35 -0.99 10.72 -12.15
C ASP A 35 -0.81 11.95 -11.23
N LYS A 36 -1.50 12.01 -10.09
CA LYS A 36 -1.40 13.13 -9.14
C LYS A 36 -0.06 13.21 -8.43
N LYS A 37 0.59 12.07 -8.20
CA LYS A 37 1.86 11.95 -7.46
C LYS A 37 3.07 11.72 -8.37
N GLU A 38 2.89 11.90 -9.68
CA GLU A 38 3.94 11.75 -10.71
C GLU A 38 4.67 10.39 -10.64
N LEU A 39 3.91 9.32 -10.39
CA LEU A 39 4.39 7.95 -10.40
C LEU A 39 4.11 7.29 -11.76
N LYS A 40 4.96 6.34 -12.13
CA LYS A 40 4.64 5.42 -13.22
C LYS A 40 3.47 4.54 -12.81
N VAL A 41 2.31 4.75 -13.44
CA VAL A 41 1.04 4.02 -13.16
C VAL A 41 1.26 2.51 -13.12
N SER A 42 1.95 1.96 -14.11
CA SER A 42 2.24 0.52 -14.19
C SER A 42 3.05 0.02 -13.00
N THR A 43 4.02 0.79 -12.53
CA THR A 43 4.87 0.41 -11.39
C THR A 43 4.08 0.43 -10.09
N TYR A 44 3.27 1.47 -9.87
CA TYR A 44 2.42 1.56 -8.69
C TYR A 44 1.36 0.44 -8.67
N ALA A 45 0.69 0.22 -9.80
CA ALA A 45 -0.35 -0.80 -9.92
C ALA A 45 0.18 -2.23 -9.67
N LEU A 46 1.39 -2.56 -10.16
CA LEU A 46 2.02 -3.87 -9.92
C LEU A 46 2.36 -4.10 -8.44
N HIS A 47 2.76 -3.05 -7.72
CA HIS A 47 3.01 -3.11 -6.28
C HIS A 47 1.71 -3.25 -5.49
N GLU A 48 0.67 -2.46 -5.81
CA GLU A 48 -0.62 -2.52 -5.10
C GLU A 48 -1.38 -3.84 -5.38
N SER A 49 -1.28 -4.40 -6.58
CA SER A 49 -1.91 -5.68 -6.92
C SER A 49 -1.17 -6.89 -6.34
N GLY A 50 0.08 -6.71 -5.89
CA GLY A 50 0.93 -7.80 -5.42
C GLY A 50 1.55 -8.65 -6.55
N MET A 51 1.47 -8.20 -7.81
CA MET A 51 2.23 -8.82 -8.92
C MET A 51 3.74 -8.62 -8.77
N ARG A 52 4.15 -7.61 -7.99
CA ARG A 52 5.54 -7.34 -7.64
C ARG A 52 5.66 -7.00 -6.16
N GLY A 53 6.61 -7.64 -5.48
CA GLY A 53 6.95 -7.32 -4.09
C GLY A 53 7.51 -5.88 -3.96
N MET A 54 7.31 -5.28 -2.80
CA MET A 54 7.80 -3.92 -2.51
C MET A 54 9.05 -3.96 -1.63
N ALA A 55 10.14 -3.40 -2.12
CA ALA A 55 11.29 -3.11 -1.27
C ALA A 55 10.93 -2.05 -0.22
N LEU A 56 11.62 -2.06 0.94
CA LEU A 56 11.36 -1.12 2.03
C LEU A 56 11.40 0.35 1.59
N ARG A 57 12.33 0.72 0.70
CA ARG A 57 12.42 2.08 0.12
C ARG A 57 11.18 2.48 -0.68
N VAL A 58 10.52 1.53 -1.33
CA VAL A 58 9.27 1.77 -2.08
C VAL A 58 8.11 1.97 -1.10
N ILE A 59 8.04 1.15 -0.05
CA ILE A 59 7.04 1.29 1.02
C ILE A 59 7.15 2.66 1.67
N GLU A 60 8.37 3.08 2.02
CA GLU A 60 8.65 4.41 2.57
C GLU A 60 8.22 5.53 1.63
N LYS A 61 8.53 5.41 0.33
CA LYS A 61 8.09 6.39 -0.67
C LYS A 61 6.57 6.54 -0.67
N TYR A 62 5.82 5.44 -0.66
CA TYR A 62 4.36 5.50 -0.67
C TYR A 62 3.78 6.02 0.64
N ALA A 63 4.37 5.64 1.78
CA ALA A 63 3.99 6.20 3.07
C ALA A 63 4.14 7.74 3.07
N ASN A 64 5.24 8.27 2.53
CA ASN A 64 5.43 9.71 2.42
C ASN A 64 4.39 10.38 1.49
N LEU A 65 4.08 9.77 0.35
CA LEU A 65 3.11 10.35 -0.61
C LEU A 65 1.67 10.37 -0.08
N LEU A 66 1.33 9.45 0.84
CA LEU A 66 0.02 9.32 1.48
C LEU A 66 -0.03 9.90 2.91
N ASN A 67 1.05 10.56 3.35
CA ASN A 67 1.21 11.06 4.73
C ASN A 67 0.98 10.00 5.82
N LEU A 68 1.42 8.77 5.57
CA LEU A 68 1.31 7.65 6.50
C LEU A 68 2.59 7.47 7.31
N GLU A 69 2.43 6.92 8.50
CA GLU A 69 3.54 6.33 9.24
C GLU A 69 3.96 4.99 8.62
N ARG A 70 5.27 4.85 8.36
CA ARG A 70 5.82 3.64 7.75
C ARG A 70 5.58 2.42 8.64
N ASN A 71 5.70 2.58 9.96
CA ASN A 71 5.50 1.52 10.93
C ASN A 71 4.07 0.99 10.86
N TRP A 72 3.08 1.89 10.78
CA TRP A 72 1.69 1.49 10.60
C TRP A 72 1.47 0.74 9.28
N LEU A 73 2.07 1.20 8.18
CA LEU A 73 1.92 0.52 6.89
C LEU A 73 2.46 -0.92 6.94
N LEU A 74 3.62 -1.12 7.58
CA LEU A 74 4.27 -2.43 7.71
C LEU A 74 3.58 -3.35 8.71
N THR A 75 3.29 -2.86 9.90
CA THR A 75 2.88 -3.70 11.05
C THR A 75 1.42 -3.48 11.45
N GLY A 76 0.86 -2.31 11.17
CA GLY A 76 -0.46 -1.87 11.64
C GLY A 76 -0.42 -1.27 13.04
N LEU A 77 0.77 -1.12 13.61
CA LEU A 77 0.96 -0.58 14.96
C LEU A 77 1.25 0.92 14.90
N GLY A 78 0.78 1.62 15.94
CA GLY A 78 0.98 3.06 16.08
C GLY A 78 -0.02 3.90 15.27
N PRO A 79 0.20 5.23 15.21
CA PRO A 79 -0.67 6.12 14.47
C PRO A 79 -0.58 5.83 12.97
N LYS A 80 -1.72 5.93 12.27
CA LYS A 80 -1.80 5.70 10.82
C LYS A 80 -1.14 6.83 10.04
N TYR A 81 -1.43 8.06 10.43
CA TYR A 81 -0.96 9.27 9.78
C TYR A 81 0.17 9.88 10.59
N LYS A 82 1.07 10.55 9.89
CA LYS A 82 2.11 11.34 10.55
C LYS A 82 1.46 12.51 11.28
N SER A 83 1.89 12.74 12.52
CA SER A 83 1.49 13.90 13.33
C SER A 83 2.08 15.21 12.80
#